data_AF-A0A353TFZ8-F1
#
_entry.id   AF-A0A353TFZ8-F1
#
_cell.length_a   1.000
_cell.length_b   1.000
_cell.length_c   1.000
_cell.angle_alpha   90.00
_cell.angle_beta   90.00
_cell.angle_gamma   90.00
#
_symmetry.space_group_name_H-M   'P 1'
#
loop_
_entity.id
_entity.type
_entity.pdbx_description
1 polymer ?
#
loop_
_entity_poly.entity_id
_entity_poly.type
_entity_poly.pdbx_seq_one_letter_code
_entity_poly.pdbx_strand_id
1 'polypeptide(L)'
;MKEFIHNKVRVIDDFFAEFNQVQKLFAEKSFDFEHRLNTFLTRLSDYFENRGESSKESEALRIRNMLLTVKRGFDPSKMEKISSGKGELLWGFSYNGIESLDRLLQEVYKKEITKLEEGEEILSNLILNLCQQGVLSDEKLKDLDTIPKIEVYWSYLLSQNGTISVINKKLLTNLIPEDIYLLVEKVVYKITTQ
;
A
#
# COMPACT_ATOMS: atom_id res chain seq x y z
N MET A 1 13.06 -8.00 -9.89
CA MET A 1 13.46 -7.80 -8.47
C MET A 1 12.17 -7.71 -7.67
N LYS A 2 12.01 -8.44 -6.57
CA LYS A 2 10.82 -8.29 -5.72
C LYS A 2 10.94 -6.98 -4.94
N GLU A 3 9.85 -6.23 -4.85
CA GLU A 3 9.83 -4.93 -4.19
C GLU A 3 9.61 -5.11 -2.68
N PHE A 4 10.16 -4.19 -1.89
CA PHE A 4 10.00 -4.14 -0.45
C PHE A 4 8.57 -3.71 -0.09
N ILE A 5 7.76 -4.65 0.42
CA ILE A 5 6.31 -4.48 0.58
C ILE A 5 5.98 -3.51 1.71
N HIS A 6 6.72 -3.52 2.83
CA HIS A 6 6.50 -2.53 3.91
C HIS A 6 6.65 -1.09 3.40
N ASN A 7 7.65 -0.82 2.56
CA ASN A 7 7.81 0.51 1.99
C ASN A 7 6.69 0.85 1.01
N LYS A 8 6.17 -0.12 0.24
CA LYS A 8 5.01 0.11 -0.62
C LYS A 8 3.78 0.52 0.19
N VAL A 9 3.45 -0.24 1.23
CA VAL A 9 2.32 0.06 2.12
C VAL A 9 2.47 1.47 2.69
N ARG A 10 3.65 1.81 3.22
CA ARG A 10 3.95 3.16 3.73
C ARG A 10 3.71 4.26 2.69
N VAL A 11 4.18 4.07 1.46
CA VAL A 11 3.98 5.07 0.39
C VAL A 11 2.51 5.19 0.00
N ILE A 12 1.75 4.09 0.01
CA ILE A 12 0.31 4.12 -0.24
C ILE A 12 -0.43 4.84 0.91
N ASP A 13 -0.01 4.64 2.15
CA ASP A 13 -0.54 5.39 3.31
C ASP A 13 -0.29 6.90 3.17
N ASP A 14 0.89 7.30 2.67
CA ASP A 14 1.19 8.71 2.37
C ASP A 14 0.24 9.26 1.30
N PHE A 15 -0.10 8.46 0.27
CA PHE A 15 -1.10 8.84 -0.72
C PHE A 15 -2.51 8.95 -0.12
N PHE A 16 -2.91 8.04 0.77
CA PHE A 16 -4.20 8.18 1.48
C PHE A 16 -4.25 9.45 2.31
N ALA A 17 -3.17 9.78 3.02
CA ALA A 17 -3.09 11.00 3.81
C ALA A 17 -3.27 12.27 2.95
N GLU A 18 -2.61 12.33 1.80
CA GLU A 18 -2.79 13.44 0.83
C GLU A 18 -4.18 13.44 0.21
N PHE A 19 -4.71 12.27 -0.15
CA PHE A 19 -6.03 12.12 -0.74
C PHE A 19 -7.14 12.57 0.21
N ASN A 20 -7.04 12.25 1.50
CA ASN A 20 -7.96 12.72 2.53
C ASN A 20 -7.98 14.26 2.62
N GLN A 21 -6.84 14.92 2.44
CA GLN A 21 -6.78 16.38 2.38
C GLN A 21 -7.50 16.92 1.13
N VAL A 22 -7.31 16.26 -0.02
CA VAL A 22 -8.01 16.61 -1.27
C VAL A 22 -9.53 16.44 -1.11
N GLN A 23 -9.99 15.35 -0.49
CA GLN A 23 -11.41 15.11 -0.19
C GLN A 23 -11.99 16.18 0.74
N LYS A 24 -11.23 16.60 1.76
CA LYS A 24 -11.65 17.70 2.65
C LYS A 24 -11.85 19.00 1.87
N LEU A 25 -10.90 19.36 1.00
CA LEU A 25 -11.01 20.55 0.15
C LEU A 25 -12.20 20.47 -0.81
N PHE A 26 -12.50 19.28 -1.33
CA PHE A 26 -13.68 19.04 -2.15
C PHE A 26 -14.97 19.30 -1.37
N ALA A 27 -15.09 18.72 -0.17
CA ALA A 27 -16.27 18.87 0.69
C ALA A 27 -16.51 20.32 1.10
N GLU A 28 -15.44 21.07 1.35
CA GLU A 28 -15.47 22.50 1.70
C GLU A 28 -15.69 23.41 0.48
N LYS A 29 -15.77 22.86 -0.74
CA LYS A 29 -15.80 23.61 -2.01
C LYS A 29 -14.67 24.64 -2.10
N SER A 30 -13.49 24.29 -1.61
CA SER A 30 -12.35 25.18 -1.52
C SER A 30 -11.83 25.57 -2.90
N PHE A 31 -11.39 26.82 -3.06
CA PHE A 31 -10.75 27.32 -4.28
C PHE A 31 -9.45 26.57 -4.61
N ASP A 32 -8.76 26.02 -3.60
CA ASP A 32 -7.49 25.30 -3.78
C ASP A 32 -7.69 23.84 -4.23
N PHE A 33 -8.92 23.32 -4.15
CA PHE A 33 -9.23 21.92 -4.43
C PHE A 33 -8.68 21.47 -5.79
N GLU A 34 -8.96 22.21 -6.85
CA GLU A 34 -8.61 21.79 -8.21
C GLU A 34 -7.09 21.71 -8.41
N HIS A 35 -6.34 22.65 -7.83
CA HIS A 35 -4.89 22.66 -7.91
C HIS A 35 -4.31 21.46 -7.15
N ARG A 36 -4.80 21.21 -5.93
CA ARG A 36 -4.36 20.10 -5.09
C ARG A 36 -4.70 18.74 -5.70
N LEU A 37 -5.90 18.58 -6.27
CA LEU A 37 -6.30 17.36 -6.96
C LEU A 37 -5.42 17.09 -8.18
N ASN A 38 -5.12 18.11 -9.01
CA ASN A 38 -4.26 17.90 -10.17
C ASN A 38 -2.82 17.54 -9.79
N THR A 39 -2.29 18.14 -8.71
CA THR A 39 -0.96 17.79 -8.17
C THR A 39 -0.96 16.34 -7.66
N PHE A 40 -1.98 15.95 -6.90
CA PHE A 40 -2.17 14.58 -6.43
C PHE A 40 -2.23 13.58 -7.60
N LEU A 41 -3.06 13.84 -8.60
CA LEU A 41 -3.21 12.99 -9.80
C LEU A 41 -1.90 12.82 -10.57
N THR A 42 -1.09 13.87 -10.66
CA THR A 42 0.22 13.81 -11.33
C THR A 42 1.18 12.95 -10.54
N ARG A 43 1.30 13.17 -9.23
CA ARG A 43 2.17 12.33 -8.38
C ARG A 43 1.74 10.87 -8.38
N LEU A 44 0.43 10.61 -8.41
CA LEU A 44 -0.13 9.26 -8.46
C LEU A 44 0.14 8.58 -9.82
N SER A 45 -0.01 9.30 -10.95
CA SER A 45 0.36 8.76 -12.25
C SER A 45 1.85 8.42 -12.32
N ASP A 46 2.71 9.34 -11.88
CA ASP A 46 4.17 9.14 -11.89
C ASP A 46 4.57 7.94 -11.00
N TYR A 47 3.88 7.74 -9.87
CA TYR A 47 4.09 6.58 -9.01
C TYR A 47 3.81 5.25 -9.71
N PHE A 48 2.72 5.18 -10.48
CA PHE A 48 2.34 3.97 -11.23
C PHE A 48 3.19 3.76 -12.48
N GLU A 49 3.52 4.83 -13.21
CA GLU A 49 4.41 4.80 -14.39
C GLU A 49 5.78 4.22 -14.02
N ASN A 50 6.40 4.73 -12.94
CA ASN A 50 7.70 4.28 -12.46
C ASN A 50 7.71 2.80 -12.02
N ARG A 51 6.54 2.17 -11.87
CA ARG A 51 6.36 0.75 -11.51
C ARG A 51 5.82 -0.10 -12.66
N GLY A 52 5.61 0.49 -13.83
CA GLY A 52 5.02 -0.20 -14.99
C GLY A 52 3.56 -0.61 -14.78
N GLU A 53 2.83 0.03 -13.87
CA GLU A 53 1.41 -0.24 -13.61
C GLU A 53 0.51 0.57 -14.57
N SER A 54 0.68 0.34 -15.87
CA SER A 54 0.06 1.14 -16.95
C SER A 54 -1.47 1.29 -16.85
N SER A 55 -2.17 0.25 -16.38
CA SER A 55 -3.63 0.31 -16.17
C SER A 55 -4.02 1.32 -15.08
N LYS A 56 -3.23 1.41 -14.00
CA LYS A 56 -3.52 2.30 -12.86
C LYS A 56 -3.11 3.73 -13.17
N GLU A 57 -1.97 3.89 -13.84
CA GLU A 57 -1.52 5.15 -14.41
C GLU A 57 -2.60 5.74 -15.34
N SER A 58 -3.13 4.92 -16.26
CA SER A 58 -4.16 5.33 -17.21
C SER A 58 -5.43 5.84 -16.54
N GLU A 59 -5.82 5.25 -15.40
CA GLU A 59 -6.99 5.71 -14.64
C GLU A 59 -6.77 7.10 -14.04
N ALA A 60 -5.59 7.36 -13.44
CA ALA A 60 -5.24 8.68 -12.94
C ALA A 60 -5.20 9.74 -14.06
N LEU A 61 -4.61 9.39 -15.21
CA LEU A 61 -4.55 10.26 -16.39
C LEU A 61 -5.95 10.52 -16.98
N ARG A 62 -6.82 9.52 -17.01
CA ARG A 62 -8.21 9.64 -17.49
C ARG A 62 -8.96 10.69 -16.69
N ILE A 63 -8.88 10.62 -15.36
CA ILE A 63 -9.54 11.59 -14.46
C ILE A 63 -8.99 12.99 -14.70
N ARG A 64 -7.67 13.14 -14.78
CA ARG A 64 -7.01 14.42 -15.05
C ARG A 64 -7.46 15.03 -16.38
N ASN A 65 -7.48 14.24 -17.45
CA ASN A 65 -7.89 14.68 -18.79
C ASN A 65 -9.37 15.07 -18.84
N MET A 66 -10.23 14.33 -18.13
CA MET A 66 -11.64 14.64 -18.00
C MET A 66 -11.84 16.02 -17.36
N LEU A 67 -11.17 16.30 -16.23
CA LEU A 67 -11.24 17.60 -15.56
C LEU A 67 -10.69 18.74 -16.43
N LEU A 68 -9.57 18.51 -17.13
CA LEU A 68 -9.00 19.49 -18.07
C LEU A 68 -9.96 19.80 -19.22
N THR A 69 -10.71 18.81 -19.71
CA THR A 69 -11.70 18.97 -20.79
C THR A 69 -12.86 19.86 -20.32
N VAL A 70 -13.39 19.62 -19.11
CA VAL A 70 -14.39 20.51 -18.50
C VAL A 70 -13.85 21.93 -18.34
N LYS A 71 -12.60 22.08 -17.87
CA LYS A 71 -11.95 23.40 -17.75
C LYS A 71 -11.80 24.13 -19.08
N ARG A 72 -11.56 23.41 -20.18
CA ARG A 72 -11.53 23.97 -21.53
C ARG A 72 -12.92 24.34 -22.07
N GLY A 73 -13.98 24.00 -21.34
CA GLY A 73 -15.36 24.33 -21.69
C GLY A 73 -16.05 23.28 -22.55
N PHE A 74 -15.60 22.02 -22.48
CA PHE A 74 -16.21 20.89 -23.18
C PHE A 74 -16.71 19.85 -22.18
N ASP A 75 -17.87 19.24 -22.46
CA ASP A 75 -18.40 18.12 -21.70
C ASP A 75 -17.63 16.84 -22.12
N PRO A 76 -16.83 16.20 -21.23
CA PRO A 76 -16.07 14.99 -21.55
C PRO A 76 -16.93 13.80 -21.99
N SER A 77 -18.19 13.73 -21.56
CA SER A 77 -19.10 12.62 -21.89
C SER A 77 -19.72 12.77 -23.28
N LYS A 78 -19.89 14.00 -23.76
CA LYS A 78 -20.56 14.31 -25.03
C LYS A 78 -19.63 14.88 -26.09
N MET A 79 -18.45 15.35 -25.69
CA MET A 79 -17.49 16.08 -26.53
C MET A 79 -18.06 17.38 -27.14
N GLU A 80 -19.02 18.00 -26.45
CA GLU A 80 -19.70 19.22 -26.90
C GLU A 80 -19.30 20.42 -26.05
N LYS A 81 -19.45 21.63 -26.61
CA LYS A 81 -19.18 22.87 -25.88
C LYS A 81 -20.23 23.07 -24.77
N ILE A 82 -19.76 23.36 -23.57
CA ILE A 82 -20.60 23.67 -22.41
C ILE A 82 -21.20 25.07 -22.60
N SER A 83 -22.52 25.15 -22.73
CA SER A 83 -23.26 26.41 -22.88
C SER A 83 -23.55 27.11 -21.54
N SER A 84 -23.73 26.34 -20.47
CA SER A 84 -23.95 26.81 -19.09
C SER A 84 -23.61 25.70 -18.08
N GLY A 85 -23.48 26.02 -16.79
CA GLY A 85 -23.28 24.99 -15.74
C GLY A 85 -21.88 24.36 -15.67
N LYS A 86 -20.85 25.00 -16.24
CA LYS A 86 -19.45 24.50 -16.23
C LYS A 86 -18.93 24.15 -14.83
N GLY A 87 -19.27 24.97 -13.83
CA GLY A 87 -18.87 24.71 -12.44
C GLY A 87 -19.52 23.44 -11.88
N GLU A 88 -20.82 23.25 -12.11
CA GLU A 88 -21.54 22.05 -11.66
C GLU A 88 -21.00 20.79 -12.32
N LEU A 89 -20.74 20.84 -13.64
CA LEU A 89 -20.09 19.75 -14.35
C LEU A 89 -18.71 19.45 -13.78
N LEU A 90 -17.90 20.48 -13.50
CA LEU A 90 -16.57 20.30 -12.92
C LEU A 90 -16.65 19.60 -11.56
N TRP A 91 -17.56 20.02 -10.69
CA TRP A 91 -17.79 19.37 -9.40
C TRP A 91 -18.31 17.94 -9.54
N GLY A 92 -19.23 17.68 -10.47
CA GLY A 92 -19.75 16.34 -10.75
C GLY A 92 -18.67 15.38 -11.27
N PHE A 93 -17.84 15.82 -12.22
CA PHE A 93 -16.71 15.02 -12.69
C PHE A 93 -15.61 14.87 -11.63
N SER A 94 -15.42 15.87 -10.77
CA SER A 94 -14.51 15.78 -9.63
C SER A 94 -14.98 14.75 -8.60
N TYR A 95 -16.29 14.69 -8.31
CA TYR A 95 -16.88 13.65 -7.46
C TYR A 95 -16.59 12.26 -8.00
N ASN A 96 -16.90 12.02 -9.28
CA ASN A 96 -16.62 10.73 -9.94
C ASN A 96 -15.12 10.40 -9.91
N GLY A 97 -14.27 11.41 -10.10
CA GLY A 97 -12.82 11.26 -9.98
C GLY A 97 -12.39 10.82 -8.58
N ILE A 98 -12.89 11.47 -7.54
CA ILE A 98 -12.61 11.11 -6.14
C ILE A 98 -13.08 9.67 -5.84
N GLU A 99 -14.30 9.30 -6.25
CA GLU A 99 -14.81 7.93 -6.04
C GLU A 99 -13.94 6.87 -6.74
N SER A 100 -13.54 7.12 -7.99
CA SER A 100 -12.61 6.25 -8.72
C SER A 100 -11.26 6.13 -8.02
N LEU A 101 -10.70 7.25 -7.54
CA LEU A 101 -9.40 7.27 -6.87
C LEU A 101 -9.42 6.52 -5.53
N ASP A 102 -10.48 6.67 -4.75
CA ASP A 102 -10.64 5.94 -3.50
C ASP A 102 -10.61 4.43 -3.75
N ARG A 103 -11.42 3.94 -4.71
CA ARG A 103 -11.42 2.53 -5.09
C ARG A 103 -10.05 2.04 -5.56
N LEU A 104 -9.37 2.84 -6.38
CA LEU A 104 -8.04 2.51 -6.89
C LEU A 104 -7.01 2.38 -5.75
N LEU A 105 -6.97 3.34 -4.83
CA LEU A 105 -6.07 3.31 -3.68
C LEU A 105 -6.38 2.12 -2.76
N GLN A 106 -7.66 1.86 -2.48
CA GLN A 106 -8.10 0.71 -1.68
C GLN A 106 -7.69 -0.61 -2.31
N GLU A 107 -7.85 -0.76 -3.63
CA GLU A 107 -7.43 -1.96 -4.35
C GLU A 107 -5.92 -2.19 -4.23
N VAL A 108 -5.12 -1.14 -4.48
CA VAL A 108 -3.66 -1.19 -4.41
C VAL A 108 -3.20 -1.52 -2.99
N TYR A 109 -3.77 -0.85 -1.99
CA TYR A 109 -3.45 -1.07 -0.58
C TYR A 109 -3.78 -2.50 -0.17
N LYS A 110 -5.02 -2.95 -0.42
CA LYS A 110 -5.49 -4.28 -0.04
C LYS A 110 -4.61 -5.38 -0.64
N LYS A 111 -4.21 -5.23 -1.90
CA LYS A 111 -3.32 -6.18 -2.57
C LYS A 111 -1.98 -6.35 -1.85
N GLU A 112 -1.40 -5.26 -1.34
CA GLU A 112 -0.08 -5.30 -0.72
C GLU A 112 -0.17 -5.67 0.77
N ILE A 113 -1.16 -5.14 1.51
CA ILE A 113 -1.33 -5.46 2.94
C ILE A 113 -1.68 -6.93 3.17
N THR A 114 -2.50 -7.55 2.32
CA THR A 114 -2.84 -8.97 2.44
C THR A 114 -1.60 -9.87 2.35
N LYS A 115 -0.57 -9.50 1.57
CA LYS A 115 0.69 -10.26 1.54
C LYS A 115 1.43 -10.20 2.88
N LEU A 116 1.40 -9.04 3.56
CA LEU A 116 2.00 -8.87 4.88
C LEU A 116 1.20 -9.62 5.94
N GLU A 117 -0.13 -9.55 5.90
CA GLU A 117 -1.04 -10.26 6.81
C GLU A 117 -0.87 -11.78 6.71
N GLU A 118 -0.86 -12.33 5.49
CA GLU A 118 -0.61 -13.77 5.26
C GLU A 118 0.78 -14.18 5.75
N GLY A 119 1.80 -13.35 5.53
CA GLY A 119 3.15 -13.58 6.03
C GLY A 119 3.22 -13.56 7.55
N GLU A 120 2.56 -12.59 8.19
CA GLU A 120 2.47 -12.45 9.64
C GLU A 120 1.76 -13.66 10.27
N GLU A 121 0.68 -14.14 9.68
CA GLU A 121 -0.04 -15.32 10.16
C GLU A 121 0.85 -16.57 10.13
N ILE A 122 1.54 -16.81 9.00
CA ILE A 122 2.46 -17.93 8.85
C ILE A 122 3.58 -17.86 9.89
N LEU A 123 4.17 -16.68 10.08
CA LEU A 123 5.27 -16.47 11.04
C LEU A 123 4.80 -16.58 12.49
N SER A 124 3.62 -16.07 12.82
CA SER A 124 3.01 -16.19 14.15
C SER A 124 2.82 -17.65 14.52
N ASN A 125 2.22 -18.44 13.62
CA ASN A 125 2.02 -19.87 13.83
C ASN A 125 3.34 -20.63 13.97
N LEU A 126 4.36 -20.25 13.18
CA LEU A 126 5.68 -20.85 13.27
C LEU A 126 6.35 -20.56 14.62
N ILE A 127 6.40 -19.30 15.02
CA ILE A 127 7.08 -18.87 16.25
C ILE A 127 6.40 -19.48 17.47
N LEU A 128 5.06 -19.48 17.53
CA LEU A 128 4.32 -20.14 18.61
C LEU A 128 4.63 -21.64 18.68
N ASN A 129 4.70 -22.33 17.54
CA ASN A 129 5.06 -23.75 17.49
C ASN A 129 6.48 -24.00 18.00
N LEU A 130 7.45 -23.15 17.61
CA LEU A 130 8.83 -23.24 18.11
C LEU A 130 8.91 -23.04 19.63
N CYS A 131 8.08 -22.16 20.19
CA CYS A 131 7.98 -21.98 21.65
C CYS A 131 7.40 -23.22 22.32
N GLN A 132 6.30 -23.76 21.79
CA GLN A 132 5.64 -24.96 22.34
C GLN A 132 6.52 -26.20 22.30
N GLN A 133 7.38 -26.33 21.27
CA GLN A 133 8.35 -27.42 21.17
C GLN A 133 9.60 -27.21 22.06
N GLY A 134 9.72 -26.07 22.74
CA GLY A 134 10.88 -25.72 23.55
C GLY A 134 12.13 -25.38 22.74
N VAL A 135 12.01 -25.20 21.42
CA VAL A 135 13.11 -24.80 20.53
C VAL A 135 13.45 -23.32 20.72
N LEU A 136 12.44 -22.51 21.00
CA LEU A 136 12.56 -21.08 21.27
C LEU A 136 12.12 -20.79 22.70
N SER A 137 13.05 -20.40 23.56
CA SER A 137 12.76 -20.02 24.95
C SER A 137 12.35 -18.55 25.06
N ASP A 138 11.67 -18.19 26.15
CA ASP A 138 11.28 -16.81 26.44
C ASP A 138 12.48 -15.86 26.53
N GLU A 139 13.60 -16.34 27.07
CA GLU A 139 14.87 -15.60 27.11
C GLU A 139 15.38 -15.33 25.69
N LYS A 140 15.28 -16.32 24.81
CA LYS A 140 15.73 -16.17 23.42
C LYS A 140 14.81 -15.26 22.63
N LEU A 141 13.49 -15.30 22.87
CA LEU A 141 12.53 -14.33 22.29
C LEU A 141 12.90 -12.89 22.65
N LYS A 142 13.21 -12.64 23.92
CA LYS A 142 13.62 -11.30 24.38
C LYS A 142 14.94 -10.83 23.79
N ASP A 143 15.82 -11.76 23.41
CA ASP A 143 17.07 -11.45 22.70
C ASP A 143 16.86 -11.14 21.21
N LEU A 144 15.70 -11.46 20.62
CA LEU A 144 15.36 -11.13 19.23
C LEU A 144 14.77 -9.70 19.12
N ASP A 145 15.43 -8.73 19.74
CA ASP A 145 15.01 -7.33 19.85
C ASP A 145 15.45 -6.44 18.66
N THR A 146 16.22 -6.99 17.74
CA THR A 146 16.80 -6.24 16.60
C THR A 146 16.88 -7.09 15.34
N ILE A 147 16.71 -6.47 14.16
CA ILE A 147 16.78 -7.14 12.85
C ILE A 147 18.06 -7.98 12.64
N PRO A 148 19.29 -7.50 12.95
CA PRO A 148 20.48 -8.33 12.75
C PRO A 148 20.48 -9.61 13.59
N LYS A 149 19.97 -9.57 14.83
CA LYS A 149 19.85 -10.76 15.67
C LYS A 149 18.80 -11.73 15.12
N ILE A 150 17.68 -11.20 14.63
CA ILE A 150 16.64 -11.97 13.94
C ILE A 150 17.22 -12.65 12.71
N GLU A 151 17.96 -11.95 11.86
CA GLU A 151 18.59 -12.50 10.66
C GLU A 151 19.53 -13.67 10.96
N VAL A 152 20.42 -13.50 11.95
CA VAL A 152 21.37 -14.54 12.36
C VAL A 152 20.61 -15.77 12.87
N TYR A 153 19.63 -15.57 13.74
CA TYR A 153 18.85 -16.67 14.31
C TYR A 153 17.96 -17.35 13.26
N TRP A 154 17.37 -16.59 12.34
CA TRP A 154 16.59 -17.13 11.24
C TRP A 154 17.43 -18.01 10.33
N SER A 155 18.64 -17.55 9.98
CA SER A 155 19.60 -18.34 9.19
C SER A 155 19.99 -19.64 9.89
N TYR A 156 20.20 -19.58 11.20
CA TYR A 156 20.41 -20.77 12.02
C TYR A 156 19.23 -21.74 11.94
N LEU A 157 17.99 -21.27 12.16
CA LEU A 157 16.79 -22.11 12.10
C LEU A 157 16.61 -22.79 10.73
N LEU A 158 16.88 -22.06 9.64
CA LEU A 158 16.80 -22.59 8.27
C LEU A 158 17.80 -23.71 8.02
N SER A 159 18.98 -23.67 8.66
CA SER A 159 20.02 -24.69 8.52
C SER A 159 19.71 -25.98 9.28
N GLN A 160 18.97 -25.88 10.39
CA GLN A 160 18.71 -26.99 11.30
C GLN A 160 17.38 -27.71 11.05
N ASN A 161 16.41 -27.05 10.40
CA ASN A 161 15.06 -27.58 10.26
C ASN A 161 14.51 -27.47 8.83
N GLY A 162 14.37 -28.62 8.17
CA GLY A 162 13.86 -28.70 6.80
C GLY A 162 12.43 -28.15 6.65
N THR A 163 11.58 -28.28 7.67
CA THR A 163 10.21 -27.73 7.64
C THR A 163 10.23 -26.21 7.66
N ILE A 164 11.09 -25.59 8.48
CA ILE A 164 11.27 -24.13 8.51
C ILE A 164 11.79 -23.64 7.16
N SER A 165 12.72 -24.38 6.54
CA SER A 165 13.22 -24.08 5.19
C SER A 165 12.10 -24.07 4.15
N VAL A 166 11.16 -25.02 4.20
CA VAL A 166 9.99 -25.04 3.30
C VAL A 166 9.06 -23.85 3.53
N ILE A 167 8.77 -23.51 4.79
CA ILE A 167 7.96 -22.34 5.15
C ILE A 167 8.61 -21.05 4.63
N ASN A 168 9.93 -20.92 4.80
CA ASN A 168 10.67 -19.76 4.31
C ASN A 168 10.63 -19.64 2.78
N LYS A 169 10.73 -20.75 2.04
CA LYS A 169 10.52 -20.74 0.57
C LYS A 169 9.12 -20.27 0.20
N LYS A 170 8.10 -20.65 0.96
CA LYS A 170 6.72 -20.16 0.76
C LYS A 170 6.63 -18.64 0.98
N LEU A 171 7.17 -18.12 2.09
CA LEU A 171 7.22 -16.68 2.37
C LEU A 171 7.95 -15.91 1.26
N LEU A 172 9.11 -16.41 0.84
CA LEU A 172 9.91 -15.85 -0.24
C LEU A 172 9.21 -15.87 -1.60
N THR A 173 8.03 -16.48 -1.74
CA THR A 173 7.22 -16.37 -2.97
C THR A 173 6.63 -14.98 -3.13
N ASN A 174 6.22 -14.33 -2.04
CA ASN A 174 5.57 -13.01 -2.07
C ASN A 174 6.40 -11.90 -1.40
N LEU A 175 7.32 -12.26 -0.49
CA LEU A 175 8.08 -11.33 0.33
C LEU A 175 9.59 -11.43 0.02
N ILE A 176 10.32 -10.34 0.31
CA ILE A 176 11.79 -10.37 0.39
C ILE A 176 12.23 -10.67 1.83
N PRO A 177 13.48 -11.09 2.06
CA PRO A 177 13.99 -11.37 3.42
C PRO A 177 13.77 -10.21 4.40
N GLU A 178 13.94 -8.97 3.96
CA GLU A 178 13.77 -7.77 4.78
C GLU A 178 12.32 -7.60 5.27
N ASP A 179 11.34 -7.91 4.42
CA ASP A 179 9.93 -7.95 4.85
C ASP A 179 9.71 -9.05 5.90
N ILE A 180 10.32 -10.23 5.70
CA ILE A 180 10.20 -11.35 6.64
C ILE A 180 10.79 -10.97 8.01
N TYR A 181 11.96 -10.33 8.04
CA TYR A 181 12.60 -9.95 9.30
C TYR A 181 11.78 -8.92 10.08
N LEU A 182 11.20 -7.93 9.41
CA LEU A 182 10.30 -6.96 10.05
C LEU A 182 9.02 -7.62 10.59
N LEU A 183 8.47 -8.60 9.85
CA LEU A 183 7.32 -9.35 10.35
C LEU A 183 7.70 -10.21 11.57
N VAL A 184 8.87 -10.85 11.57
CA VAL A 184 9.36 -11.61 12.73
C VAL A 184 9.52 -10.70 13.94
N GLU A 185 10.14 -9.52 13.77
CA GLU A 185 10.30 -8.52 14.84
C GLU A 185 8.94 -8.14 15.44
N LYS A 186 7.97 -7.82 14.57
CA LYS A 186 6.59 -7.50 14.97
C LYS A 186 5.94 -8.64 15.77
N VAL A 187 6.07 -9.89 15.30
CA VAL A 187 5.48 -11.06 15.96
C VAL A 187 6.14 -11.33 17.32
N VAL A 188 7.47 -11.29 17.39
CA VAL A 188 8.23 -11.45 18.64
C VAL A 188 7.82 -10.39 19.65
N TYR A 189 7.72 -9.13 19.22
CA TYR A 189 7.26 -8.04 20.08
C TYR A 189 5.86 -8.30 20.63
N LYS A 190 4.91 -8.74 19.79
CA LYS A 190 3.54 -9.08 20.22
C LYS A 190 3.50 -10.20 21.25
N ILE A 191 4.32 -11.24 21.09
CA ILE A 191 4.37 -12.38 22.02
C ILE A 191 5.01 -11.98 23.35
N THR A 192 6.03 -11.13 23.32
CA THR A 192 6.79 -10.73 24.53
C THR A 192 6.12 -9.64 25.36
N THR A 193 5.19 -8.87 24.77
CA THR A 193 4.44 -7.81 25.45
C THR A 193 3.01 -8.21 25.86
N GLN A 194 2.57 -9.41 25.49
CA GLN A 194 1.37 -10.07 26.04
C GLN A 194 1.68 -10.71 27.39
#